data_AF-A0AAD9YW53-F1
#
_entry.id   AF-A0AAD9YW53-F1
#
_cell.length_a   1.000
_cell.length_b   1.000
_cell.length_c   1.000
_cell.angle_alpha   90.00
_cell.angle_beta   90.00
_cell.angle_gamma   90.00
#
_symmetry.space_group_name_H-M   'P 1'
#
loop_
_entity.id
_entity.type
_entity.pdbx_description
1 polymer ?
#
loop_
_entity_poly.entity_id
_entity_poly.type
_entity_poly.pdbx_seq_one_letter_code
_entity_poly.pdbx_strand_id
1 'polypeptide(L)'
;MPPKKTDKGAAKKPSASKAVEDKTFGMKNKKGGAAQKQIAQMNASAKNGGSADQKRKEAEKAQREREKKAAEDAKRELDLLMNKPAQIQKVPFGVDPKTVVCIFFKKGNCEKGKKCKFSHNLDDERKTEKRSLYTDTRKEEEEKKKAETSADWDEEKLRSVVLSKKGNQQTTTDKVCKFFIEAIEDGKYGWFWVCPNGGQECKYKHALPPGFILKTKEQRAAEKALMDKSPLKTLTLEDFLESERHKLTGTLTPVTPESFAKWKKERMNKKAAEEQAKKAKEATGRALFESGNWRTTEDDDDASDNDDDDGVWNLEKLRAETQALREKKEEERLLELNGGVLPPAENAAPGASGS
;
A
#
# COMPACT_ATOMS: atom_id res chain seq x y z
N MET A 1 87.23 32.38 -29.69
CA MET A 1 86.64 31.48 -28.67
C MET A 1 86.18 32.36 -27.51
N PRO A 2 84.97 32.22 -26.94
CA PRO A 2 84.17 31.01 -26.76
C PRO A 2 82.81 31.03 -27.52
N PRO A 3 82.14 29.87 -27.71
CA PRO A 3 81.20 29.65 -28.80
C PRO A 3 79.76 30.10 -28.51
N LYS A 4 79.12 30.49 -29.62
CA LYS A 4 77.73 30.96 -29.79
C LYS A 4 76.70 29.86 -29.47
N LYS A 5 75.56 30.31 -28.92
CA LYS A 5 74.33 29.56 -28.63
C LYS A 5 73.93 28.58 -29.75
N THR A 6 73.57 27.36 -29.36
CA THR A 6 72.58 26.55 -30.07
C THR A 6 71.45 26.20 -29.10
N ASP A 7 70.34 26.91 -29.23
CA ASP A 7 69.04 26.53 -28.70
C ASP A 7 68.64 25.17 -29.29
N LYS A 8 68.86 24.08 -28.55
CA LYS A 8 68.16 22.82 -28.81
C LYS A 8 66.81 22.91 -28.13
N GLY A 9 65.79 23.15 -28.95
CA GLY A 9 64.39 23.17 -28.54
C GLY A 9 64.06 21.97 -27.65
N ALA A 10 63.33 22.25 -26.58
CA ALA A 10 62.73 21.26 -25.72
C ALA A 10 61.88 20.30 -26.56
N ALA A 11 62.44 19.11 -26.82
CA ALA A 11 61.72 18.01 -27.43
C ALA A 11 60.54 17.66 -26.50
N LYS A 12 59.31 17.91 -26.95
CA LYS A 12 58.10 17.38 -26.32
C LYS A 12 58.29 15.87 -26.15
N LYS A 13 58.31 15.40 -24.90
CA LYS A 13 58.26 13.96 -24.60
C LYS A 13 57.10 13.34 -25.39
N PRO A 14 57.32 12.26 -26.16
CA PRO A 14 56.23 11.63 -26.90
C PRO A 14 55.15 11.14 -25.93
N SER A 15 53.88 11.29 -26.31
CA SER A 15 52.76 10.76 -25.53
C SER A 15 52.95 9.26 -25.30
N ALA A 16 52.49 8.74 -24.16
CA ALA A 16 52.65 7.33 -23.80
C ALA A 16 52.16 6.36 -24.90
N SER A 17 51.16 6.76 -25.70
CA SER A 17 50.71 6.05 -26.90
C SER A 17 51.79 5.94 -27.99
N LYS A 18 52.48 7.03 -28.32
CA LYS A 18 53.56 7.05 -29.31
C LYS A 18 54.79 6.26 -28.85
N ALA A 19 55.09 6.30 -27.56
CA ALA A 19 56.18 5.50 -26.98
C ALA A 19 55.90 3.98 -27.01
N VAL A 20 54.62 3.58 -26.93
CA VAL A 20 54.20 2.17 -27.05
C VAL A 20 54.11 1.74 -28.52
N GLU A 21 53.69 2.63 -29.42
CA GLU A 21 53.72 2.38 -30.87
C GLU A 21 55.15 2.13 -31.38
N ASP A 22 56.12 2.93 -30.94
CA ASP A 22 57.54 2.80 -31.32
C ASP A 22 58.16 1.49 -30.77
N LYS A 23 57.89 1.15 -29.51
CA LYS A 23 58.32 -0.13 -28.90
C LYS A 23 57.64 -1.37 -29.49
N THR A 24 56.44 -1.21 -30.07
CA THR A 24 55.71 -2.32 -30.70
C THR A 24 55.95 -2.43 -32.21
N PHE A 25 56.53 -1.41 -32.86
CA PHE A 25 56.75 -1.35 -34.31
C PHE A 25 57.70 -2.46 -34.81
N GLY A 26 58.85 -2.65 -34.16
CA GLY A 26 59.80 -3.72 -34.52
C GLY A 26 59.34 -5.14 -34.14
N MET A 27 58.40 -5.25 -33.20
CA MET A 27 57.91 -6.54 -32.69
C MET A 27 56.72 -7.08 -33.51
N LYS A 28 55.99 -6.21 -34.22
CA LYS A 28 54.85 -6.58 -35.08
C LYS A 28 55.24 -7.40 -36.31
N ASN A 29 56.48 -7.30 -36.78
CA ASN A 29 56.97 -8.04 -37.95
C ASN A 29 57.49 -9.45 -37.61
N LYS A 30 57.56 -9.82 -36.31
CA LYS A 30 57.99 -11.13 -35.84
C LYS A 30 56.75 -11.99 -35.56
N LYS A 31 56.44 -12.92 -36.46
CA LYS A 31 55.20 -13.72 -36.50
C LYS A 31 55.16 -14.84 -35.43
N GLY A 32 55.46 -14.50 -34.18
CA GLY A 32 55.47 -15.43 -33.04
C GLY A 32 54.44 -15.02 -31.98
N GLY A 33 53.67 -16.00 -31.47
CA GLY A 33 52.61 -15.76 -30.48
C GLY A 33 53.09 -15.07 -29.20
N ALA A 34 54.37 -15.23 -28.83
CA ALA A 34 54.98 -14.52 -27.70
C ALA A 34 55.11 -13.01 -27.94
N ALA A 35 55.51 -12.58 -29.16
CA ALA A 35 55.61 -11.16 -29.52
C ALA A 35 54.21 -10.51 -29.56
N GLN A 36 53.20 -11.22 -30.06
CA GLN A 36 51.81 -10.75 -30.07
C GLN A 36 51.24 -10.57 -28.66
N LYS A 37 51.52 -11.51 -27.74
CA LYS A 37 51.14 -11.38 -26.32
C LYS A 37 51.82 -10.19 -25.66
N GLN A 38 53.10 -9.94 -25.94
CA GLN A 38 53.82 -8.79 -25.41
C GLN A 38 53.30 -7.46 -25.95
N ILE A 39 52.92 -7.39 -27.23
CA ILE A 39 52.26 -6.22 -27.83
C ILE A 39 50.89 -5.99 -27.20
N ALA A 40 50.10 -7.05 -26.99
CA ALA A 40 48.80 -6.96 -26.32
C ALA A 40 48.94 -6.47 -24.87
N GLN A 41 49.95 -6.95 -24.13
CA GLN A 41 50.25 -6.52 -22.77
C GLN A 41 50.69 -5.05 -22.73
N MET A 42 51.60 -4.62 -23.61
CA MET A 42 52.02 -3.21 -23.68
C MET A 42 50.86 -2.27 -24.05
N ASN A 43 49.96 -2.68 -24.95
CA ASN A 43 48.78 -1.91 -25.30
C ASN A 43 47.73 -1.88 -24.16
N ALA A 44 47.57 -2.97 -23.42
CA ALA A 44 46.69 -3.01 -22.24
C ALA A 44 47.22 -2.10 -21.12
N SER A 45 48.54 -2.12 -20.87
CA SER A 45 49.20 -1.21 -19.93
C SER A 45 49.08 0.26 -20.36
N ALA A 46 49.15 0.56 -21.66
CA ALA A 46 48.97 1.91 -22.19
C ALA A 46 47.54 2.43 -22.00
N LYS A 47 46.53 1.59 -22.28
CA LYS A 47 45.10 1.91 -22.08
C LYS A 47 44.76 2.10 -20.60
N ASN A 48 45.46 1.40 -19.72
CA ASN A 48 45.29 1.52 -18.27
C ASN A 48 46.18 2.61 -17.64
N GLY A 49 46.94 3.39 -18.43
CA GLY A 49 47.92 4.37 -17.93
C GLY A 49 47.39 5.78 -17.64
N GLY A 50 46.10 6.06 -17.80
CA GLY A 50 45.51 7.38 -17.50
C GLY A 50 45.38 7.68 -16.00
N SER A 51 45.42 8.96 -15.63
CA SER A 51 45.10 9.43 -14.27
C SER A 51 43.70 8.95 -13.86
N ALA A 52 43.48 8.67 -12.57
CA ALA A 52 42.21 8.17 -12.05
C ALA A 52 41.01 9.06 -12.46
N ASP A 53 41.20 10.38 -12.50
CA ASP A 53 40.19 11.35 -12.95
C ASP A 53 39.87 11.24 -14.45
N GLN A 54 40.84 10.94 -15.30
CA GLN A 54 40.61 10.77 -16.74
C GLN A 54 39.78 9.51 -17.01
N LYS A 55 40.06 8.42 -16.29
CA LYS A 55 39.28 7.18 -16.39
C LYS A 55 37.84 7.35 -15.89
N ARG A 56 37.62 8.11 -14.80
CA ARG A 56 36.28 8.42 -14.31
C ARG A 56 35.48 9.24 -15.32
N LYS A 57 36.09 10.24 -15.95
CA LYS A 57 35.43 11.09 -16.96
C LYS A 57 35.10 10.35 -18.26
N GLU A 58 35.99 9.46 -18.71
CA GLU A 58 35.73 8.60 -19.88
C GLU A 58 34.65 7.55 -19.59
N ALA A 59 34.64 6.97 -18.39
CA ALA A 59 33.60 6.04 -17.96
C ALA A 59 32.21 6.72 -17.86
N GLU A 60 32.14 7.94 -17.30
CA GLU A 60 30.89 8.71 -17.23
C GLU A 60 30.36 9.09 -18.62
N LYS A 61 31.24 9.51 -19.54
CA LYS A 61 30.85 9.81 -20.92
C LYS A 61 30.34 8.55 -21.65
N ALA A 62 31.02 7.42 -21.47
CA ALA A 62 30.59 6.14 -22.03
C ALA A 62 29.26 5.65 -21.42
N GLN A 63 29.02 5.90 -20.13
CA GLN A 63 27.72 5.62 -19.49
C GLN A 63 26.61 6.50 -20.05
N ARG A 64 26.84 7.81 -20.17
CA ARG A 64 25.85 8.75 -20.75
C ARG A 64 25.53 8.44 -22.22
N GLU A 65 26.52 8.02 -23.01
CA GLU A 65 26.29 7.60 -24.41
C GLU A 65 25.50 6.29 -24.49
N ARG A 66 25.76 5.34 -23.57
CA ARG A 66 24.98 4.10 -23.45
C ARG A 66 23.54 4.35 -23.01
N GLU A 67 23.33 5.24 -22.05
CA GLU A 67 22.00 5.64 -21.58
C GLU A 67 21.21 6.37 -22.67
N LYS A 68 21.84 7.27 -23.42
CA LYS A 68 21.21 7.94 -24.58
C LYS A 68 20.82 6.94 -25.65
N LYS A 69 21.70 6.00 -25.99
CA LYS A 69 21.40 4.95 -26.96
C LYS A 69 20.28 4.03 -26.46
N ALA A 70 20.29 3.63 -25.20
CA ALA A 70 19.22 2.84 -24.59
C ALA A 70 17.88 3.59 -24.58
N ALA A 71 17.89 4.92 -24.35
CA ALA A 71 16.69 5.74 -24.41
C ALA A 71 16.16 5.90 -25.85
N GLU A 72 17.02 6.01 -26.85
CA GLU A 72 16.62 6.03 -28.27
C GLU A 72 16.09 4.68 -28.74
N ASP A 73 16.73 3.58 -28.33
CA ASP A 73 16.28 2.23 -28.64
C ASP A 73 14.94 1.92 -27.96
N ALA A 74 14.76 2.32 -26.69
CA ALA A 74 13.47 2.20 -25.99
C ALA A 74 12.35 3.02 -26.65
N LYS A 75 12.66 4.22 -27.17
CA LYS A 75 11.69 5.01 -27.96
C LYS A 75 11.33 4.32 -29.28
N ARG A 76 12.30 3.71 -29.96
CA ARG A 76 12.06 2.96 -31.20
C ARG A 76 11.21 1.71 -30.94
N GLU A 77 11.50 0.98 -29.87
CA GLU A 77 10.70 -0.19 -29.47
C GLU A 77 9.27 0.18 -29.07
N LEU A 78 9.09 1.30 -28.35
CA LEU A 78 7.77 1.82 -28.01
C LEU A 78 6.97 2.21 -29.25
N ASP A 79 7.59 2.91 -30.21
CA ASP A 79 6.94 3.29 -31.46
C ASP A 79 6.51 2.06 -32.27
N LEU A 80 7.37 1.04 -32.38
CA LEU A 80 7.06 -0.23 -33.06
C LEU A 80 5.92 -1.00 -32.38
N LEU A 81 5.85 -0.98 -31.04
CA LEU A 81 4.79 -1.66 -30.30
C LEU A 81 3.44 -0.94 -30.45
N MET A 82 3.45 0.40 -30.44
CA MET A 82 2.24 1.22 -30.60
C MET A 82 1.74 1.27 -32.05
N ASN A 83 2.65 1.20 -33.02
CA ASN A 83 2.37 1.17 -34.46
C ASN A 83 2.26 -0.25 -35.03
N LYS A 84 2.32 -1.30 -34.20
CA LYS A 84 1.99 -2.66 -34.61
C LYS A 84 0.63 -2.60 -35.33
N PRO A 85 0.53 -3.11 -36.58
CA PRO A 85 -0.63 -2.87 -37.43
C PRO A 85 -1.88 -3.41 -36.72
N ALA A 86 -2.63 -2.49 -36.10
CA ALA A 86 -3.90 -2.78 -35.50
C ALA A 86 -4.79 -3.33 -36.62
N GLN A 87 -5.46 -4.45 -36.33
CA GLN A 87 -6.42 -5.13 -37.20
C GLN A 87 -7.06 -4.20 -38.23
N ILE A 88 -6.96 -4.58 -39.50
CA ILE A 88 -7.67 -3.93 -40.62
C ILE A 88 -9.12 -3.67 -40.17
N GLN A 89 -9.50 -2.40 -40.08
CA GLN A 89 -10.86 -2.01 -39.73
C GLN A 89 -11.83 -2.60 -40.75
N LYS A 90 -12.55 -3.64 -40.35
CA LYS A 90 -13.60 -4.26 -41.16
C LYS A 90 -14.83 -3.38 -41.05
N VAL A 91 -15.12 -2.63 -42.11
CA VAL A 91 -16.37 -1.87 -42.21
C VAL A 91 -17.48 -2.85 -42.62
N PRO A 92 -18.60 -2.90 -41.89
CA PRO A 92 -19.76 -3.69 -42.29
C PRO A 92 -20.27 -3.28 -43.68
N PHE A 93 -20.78 -4.25 -44.44
CA PHE A 93 -21.29 -4.03 -45.79
C PHE A 93 -22.47 -3.05 -45.77
N GLY A 94 -22.40 -1.96 -46.54
CA GLY A 94 -23.44 -0.92 -46.61
C GLY A 94 -23.16 0.37 -45.81
N VAL A 95 -22.04 0.46 -45.07
CA VAL A 95 -21.61 1.70 -44.40
C VAL A 95 -20.48 2.35 -45.19
N ASP A 96 -20.63 3.63 -45.51
CA ASP A 96 -19.59 4.39 -46.21
C ASP A 96 -18.30 4.45 -45.37
N PRO A 97 -17.14 4.01 -45.89
CA PRO A 97 -15.90 3.99 -45.10
C PRO A 97 -15.48 5.36 -44.55
N LYS A 98 -15.91 6.44 -45.19
CA LYS A 98 -15.63 7.83 -44.79
C LYS A 98 -16.51 8.32 -43.63
N THR A 99 -17.56 7.60 -43.23
CA THR A 99 -18.32 7.91 -42.00
C THR A 99 -17.72 7.24 -40.76
N VAL A 100 -16.73 6.36 -40.94
CA VAL A 100 -16.02 5.67 -39.85
C VAL A 100 -14.69 6.39 -39.60
N VAL A 101 -14.41 6.74 -38.34
CA VAL A 101 -13.16 7.43 -37.97
C VAL A 101 -11.95 6.53 -38.17
N CYS A 102 -10.90 7.06 -38.77
CA CYS A 102 -9.66 6.33 -38.98
C CYS A 102 -8.97 6.04 -37.64
N ILE A 103 -8.78 4.77 -37.28
CA ILE A 103 -8.00 4.35 -36.10
C ILE A 103 -6.58 4.94 -36.11
N PHE A 104 -5.94 5.04 -37.28
CA PHE A 104 -4.60 5.65 -37.37
C PHE A 104 -4.63 7.15 -37.11
N PHE A 105 -5.72 7.83 -37.49
CA PHE A 105 -5.89 9.25 -37.17
C PHE A 105 -6.21 9.44 -35.69
N LYS A 106 -7.04 8.57 -35.11
CA LYS A 106 -7.34 8.52 -33.67
C LYS A 106 -6.07 8.30 -32.83
N LYS A 107 -5.11 7.53 -33.36
CA LYS A 107 -3.78 7.30 -32.76
C LYS A 107 -2.74 8.38 -33.12
N GLY A 108 -3.07 9.36 -33.96
CA GLY A 108 -2.16 10.44 -34.36
C GLY A 108 -1.14 10.10 -35.46
N ASN A 109 -1.11 8.86 -35.97
CA ASN A 109 -0.10 8.36 -36.93
C ASN A 109 -0.71 8.02 -38.31
N CYS A 110 -1.64 8.84 -38.82
CA CYS A 110 -2.23 8.59 -40.14
C CYS A 110 -1.39 9.21 -41.28
N GLU A 111 -0.60 8.38 -41.97
CA GLU A 111 0.19 8.79 -43.14
C GLU A 111 -0.67 9.19 -44.36
N LYS A 112 -1.94 8.76 -44.40
CA LYS A 112 -2.83 8.95 -45.56
C LYS A 112 -3.51 10.32 -45.60
N GLY A 113 -3.43 11.09 -44.51
CA GLY A 113 -3.95 12.47 -44.43
C GLY A 113 -5.36 12.62 -45.02
N LYS A 114 -5.57 13.66 -45.84
CA LYS A 114 -6.86 13.95 -46.49
C LYS A 114 -7.32 12.90 -47.52
N LYS A 115 -6.42 12.01 -47.95
CA LYS A 115 -6.72 10.92 -48.91
C LYS A 115 -7.05 9.60 -48.19
N CYS A 116 -7.17 9.62 -46.86
CA CYS A 116 -7.55 8.44 -46.11
C CYS A 116 -8.96 7.97 -46.49
N LYS A 117 -9.14 6.63 -46.56
CA LYS A 117 -10.44 5.99 -46.82
C LYS A 117 -11.44 6.21 -45.67
N PHE A 118 -10.93 6.52 -44.48
CA PHE A 118 -11.66 6.71 -43.23
C PHE A 118 -11.69 8.19 -42.82
N SER A 119 -12.69 8.60 -42.02
CA SER A 119 -12.84 9.99 -41.56
C SER A 119 -11.69 10.43 -40.67
N HIS A 120 -11.26 11.68 -40.82
CA HIS A 120 -10.35 12.38 -39.91
C HIS A 120 -11.10 13.40 -39.03
N ASN A 121 -12.42 13.29 -38.90
CA ASN A 121 -13.18 14.11 -37.96
C ASN A 121 -13.57 13.23 -36.77
N LEU A 122 -13.14 13.61 -35.56
CA LEU A 122 -13.51 12.89 -34.33
C LEU A 122 -15.01 12.98 -34.05
N ASP A 123 -15.71 13.95 -34.65
CA ASP A 123 -17.15 14.12 -34.53
C ASP A 123 -17.97 12.98 -35.13
N ASP A 124 -17.39 12.24 -36.08
CA ASP A 124 -18.12 11.15 -36.75
C ASP A 124 -18.24 9.90 -35.85
N GLU A 125 -17.38 9.72 -34.85
CA GLU A 125 -17.49 8.64 -33.84
C GLU A 125 -18.69 8.85 -32.91
N ARG A 126 -19.14 10.09 -32.72
CA ARG A 126 -20.34 10.39 -31.92
C ARG A 126 -21.64 10.14 -32.67
N LYS A 127 -21.58 9.98 -34.00
CA LYS A 127 -22.74 9.84 -34.88
C LYS A 127 -23.05 8.39 -35.28
N THR A 128 -22.22 7.42 -34.88
CA THR A 128 -22.28 6.05 -35.41
C THR A 128 -23.35 5.14 -34.81
N GLU A 129 -24.14 5.56 -33.84
CA GLU A 129 -25.28 4.75 -33.40
C GLU A 129 -26.56 5.56 -33.43
N LYS A 130 -27.29 5.46 -34.55
CA LYS A 130 -28.72 5.75 -34.56
C LYS A 130 -29.37 4.73 -33.64
N ARG A 131 -29.54 5.10 -32.36
CA ARG A 131 -30.28 4.34 -31.36
C ARG A 131 -31.60 3.90 -32.00
N SER A 132 -31.77 2.60 -32.15
CA SER A 132 -32.97 2.03 -32.78
C SER A 132 -34.19 2.55 -32.01
N LEU A 133 -35.10 3.21 -32.74
CA LEU A 133 -36.29 3.87 -32.18
C LEU A 133 -37.20 2.88 -31.44
N TYR A 134 -37.06 1.58 -31.73
CA TYR A 134 -37.89 0.49 -31.22
C TYR A 134 -37.24 -0.33 -30.11
N THR A 135 -35.95 -0.14 -29.83
CA THR A 135 -35.24 -0.88 -28.77
C THR A 135 -34.72 0.12 -27.74
N ASP A 136 -35.41 0.22 -26.61
CA ASP A 136 -34.99 1.10 -25.52
C ASP A 136 -33.83 0.48 -24.75
N THR A 137 -32.61 0.87 -25.12
CA THR A 137 -31.37 0.45 -24.44
C THR A 137 -31.33 0.77 -22.95
N ARG A 138 -32.22 1.65 -22.43
CA ARG A 138 -32.37 1.88 -20.98
C ARG A 138 -32.88 0.64 -20.24
N LYS A 139 -33.77 -0.15 -20.85
CA LYS A 139 -34.31 -1.36 -20.20
C LYS A 139 -33.25 -2.45 -20.05
N GLU A 140 -32.46 -2.69 -21.10
CA GLU A 140 -31.34 -3.64 -21.03
C GLU A 140 -30.27 -3.19 -20.04
N GLU A 141 -29.96 -1.89 -19.98
CA GLU A 141 -29.04 -1.35 -18.97
C GLU A 141 -29.59 -1.47 -17.55
N GLU A 142 -30.90 -1.25 -17.34
CA GLU A 142 -31.55 -1.45 -16.05
C GLU A 142 -31.55 -2.92 -15.61
N GLU A 143 -31.78 -3.85 -16.52
CA GLU A 143 -31.72 -5.29 -16.24
C GLU A 143 -30.31 -5.74 -15.87
N LYS A 144 -29.29 -5.27 -16.61
CA LYS A 144 -27.88 -5.51 -16.25
C LYS A 144 -27.53 -4.94 -14.88
N LYS A 145 -27.97 -3.71 -14.57
CA LYS A 145 -27.77 -3.08 -13.25
C LYS A 145 -28.52 -3.77 -12.11
N LYS A 146 -29.62 -4.49 -12.39
CA LYS A 146 -30.35 -5.30 -11.41
C LYS A 146 -29.68 -6.65 -11.17
N ALA A 147 -29.07 -7.24 -12.21
CA ALA A 147 -28.32 -8.49 -12.10
C ALA A 147 -26.96 -8.31 -11.43
N GLU A 148 -26.31 -7.15 -11.60
CA GLU A 148 -25.07 -6.82 -10.91
C GLU A 148 -25.29 -6.59 -9.41
N THR A 149 -24.85 -7.56 -8.60
CA THR A 149 -24.83 -7.46 -7.13
C THR A 149 -23.44 -7.05 -6.64
N SER A 150 -23.33 -6.49 -5.43
CA SER A 150 -22.03 -6.10 -4.83
C SER A 150 -21.04 -7.26 -4.67
N ALA A 151 -21.48 -8.50 -4.87
CA ALA A 151 -20.62 -9.68 -4.86
C ALA A 151 -19.60 -9.68 -6.01
N ASP A 152 -19.90 -9.00 -7.12
CA ASP A 152 -19.04 -8.92 -8.33
C ASP A 152 -18.31 -7.57 -8.44
N TRP A 153 -18.36 -6.72 -7.42
CA TRP A 153 -17.79 -5.37 -7.44
C TRP A 153 -16.54 -5.26 -6.58
N ASP A 154 -15.51 -4.64 -7.14
CA ASP A 154 -14.30 -4.26 -6.41
C ASP A 154 -14.57 -3.11 -5.42
N GLU A 155 -13.71 -2.96 -4.41
CA GLU A 155 -13.89 -1.98 -3.33
C GLU A 155 -14.00 -0.53 -3.83
N GLU A 156 -13.26 -0.17 -4.88
CA GLU A 156 -13.33 1.15 -5.52
C GLU A 156 -14.68 1.38 -6.22
N LYS A 157 -15.20 0.37 -6.92
CA LYS A 157 -16.52 0.41 -7.56
C LYS A 157 -17.61 0.53 -6.50
N LEU A 158 -17.51 -0.23 -5.41
CA LEU A 158 -18.44 -0.13 -4.27
C LEU A 158 -18.42 1.27 -3.65
N ARG A 159 -17.24 1.83 -3.37
CA ARG A 159 -17.08 3.19 -2.84
C ARG A 159 -17.68 4.23 -3.78
N SER A 160 -17.48 4.09 -5.09
CA SER A 160 -18.06 5.01 -6.10
C SER A 160 -19.59 4.96 -6.12
N VAL A 161 -20.19 3.77 -6.03
CA VAL A 161 -21.65 3.60 -6.03
C VAL A 161 -22.25 4.13 -4.72
N VAL A 162 -21.63 3.83 -3.58
CA VAL A 162 -22.05 4.37 -2.28
C VAL A 162 -21.97 5.89 -2.26
N LEU A 163 -20.89 6.48 -2.80
CA LEU A 163 -20.73 7.92 -2.89
C LEU A 163 -21.74 8.56 -3.83
N SER A 164 -22.05 7.91 -4.96
CA SER A 164 -23.07 8.39 -5.91
C SER A 164 -24.49 8.37 -5.31
N LYS A 165 -24.80 7.38 -4.47
CA LYS A 165 -26.09 7.27 -3.77
C LYS A 165 -26.23 8.21 -2.58
N LYS A 166 -25.13 8.77 -2.07
CA LYS A 166 -25.11 9.67 -0.92
C LYS A 166 -25.82 11.01 -1.19
N GLY A 167 -26.02 11.39 -2.45
CA GLY A 167 -26.54 12.69 -2.86
C GLY A 167 -27.97 13.05 -2.41
N ASN A 168 -28.73 12.11 -1.83
CA ASN A 168 -30.12 12.38 -1.40
C ASN A 168 -30.49 11.79 -0.03
N GLN A 169 -29.51 11.48 0.82
CA GLN A 169 -29.79 10.81 2.10
C GLN A 169 -30.03 11.82 3.23
N GLN A 170 -31.26 11.88 3.75
CA GLN A 170 -31.66 12.70 4.89
C GLN A 170 -31.28 11.98 6.20
N THR A 171 -29.99 11.98 6.55
CA THR A 171 -29.52 11.29 7.78
C THR A 171 -29.51 12.26 8.95
N THR A 172 -30.25 11.95 10.01
CA THR A 172 -30.27 12.74 11.24
C THR A 172 -29.13 12.41 12.20
N THR A 173 -28.41 11.29 11.99
CA THR A 173 -27.32 10.85 12.87
C THR A 173 -26.03 10.54 12.10
N ASP A 174 -24.87 10.72 12.73
CA ASP A 174 -23.54 10.42 12.17
C ASP A 174 -23.17 8.92 12.24
N LYS A 175 -23.99 8.11 12.90
CA LYS A 175 -23.77 6.67 13.05
C LYS A 175 -24.10 5.94 11.73
N VAL A 176 -23.26 4.97 11.36
CA VAL A 176 -23.50 4.13 10.16
C VAL A 176 -24.60 3.12 10.43
N CYS A 177 -25.45 2.88 9.43
CA CYS A 177 -26.57 1.95 9.54
C CYS A 177 -26.08 0.50 9.63
N LYS A 178 -26.59 -0.26 10.62
CA LYS A 178 -26.28 -1.68 10.82
C LYS A 178 -26.65 -2.53 9.60
N PHE A 179 -27.83 -2.32 9.02
CA PHE A 179 -28.31 -3.06 7.86
C PHE A 179 -27.51 -2.78 6.58
N PHE A 180 -26.86 -1.62 6.50
CA PHE A 180 -25.96 -1.30 5.39
C PHE A 180 -24.66 -2.11 5.48
N ILE A 181 -24.08 -2.20 6.68
CA ILE A 181 -22.89 -3.03 6.92
C ILE A 181 -23.23 -4.51 6.66
N GLU A 182 -24.36 -5.00 7.19
CA GLU A 182 -24.83 -6.37 6.94
C GLU A 182 -25.10 -6.64 5.45
N ALA A 183 -25.65 -5.69 4.69
CA ALA A 183 -25.89 -5.88 3.26
C ALA A 183 -24.59 -5.91 2.44
N ILE A 184 -23.58 -5.14 2.83
CA ILE A 184 -22.26 -5.16 2.21
C ILE A 184 -21.54 -6.48 2.55
N GLU A 185 -21.62 -6.92 3.79
CA GLU A 185 -21.09 -8.22 4.22
C GLU A 185 -21.81 -9.36 3.50
N ASP A 186 -23.14 -9.35 3.41
CA ASP A 186 -23.87 -10.39 2.70
C ASP A 186 -23.71 -10.31 1.16
N GLY A 187 -23.07 -9.27 0.62
CA GLY A 187 -22.95 -9.05 -0.82
C GLY A 187 -24.29 -8.70 -1.50
N LYS A 188 -25.35 -8.47 -0.72
CA LYS A 188 -26.70 -8.12 -1.17
C LYS A 188 -26.86 -6.63 -1.48
N TYR A 189 -25.83 -5.83 -1.19
CA TYR A 189 -25.81 -4.43 -1.58
C TYR A 189 -25.76 -4.32 -3.12
N GLY A 190 -26.44 -3.34 -3.69
CA GLY A 190 -26.53 -3.20 -5.14
C GLY A 190 -27.18 -1.90 -5.54
N TRP A 191 -27.30 -1.66 -6.84
CA TRP A 191 -27.90 -0.42 -7.38
C TRP A 191 -29.36 -0.24 -6.93
N PHE A 192 -30.09 -1.33 -6.71
CA PHE A 192 -31.49 -1.30 -6.23
C PHE A 192 -31.65 -1.66 -4.75
N TRP A 193 -30.57 -1.76 -3.98
CA TRP A 193 -30.69 -2.04 -2.55
C TRP A 193 -31.30 -0.85 -1.80
N VAL A 194 -32.33 -1.14 -1.01
CA VAL A 194 -33.07 -0.19 -0.16
C VAL A 194 -32.91 -0.65 1.29
N CYS A 195 -32.54 0.26 2.18
CA CYS A 195 -32.37 -0.05 3.59
C CYS A 195 -33.71 -0.47 4.23
N PRO A 196 -33.78 -1.60 4.96
CA PRO A 196 -35.00 -2.01 5.67
C PRO A 196 -35.47 -1.02 6.75
N ASN A 197 -34.55 -0.19 7.27
CA ASN A 197 -34.81 0.77 8.33
C ASN A 197 -35.22 2.17 7.80
N GLY A 198 -36.05 2.21 6.76
CA GLY A 198 -36.59 3.46 6.20
C GLY A 198 -36.05 3.86 4.82
N GLY A 199 -35.36 2.96 4.10
CA GLY A 199 -34.97 3.18 2.71
C GLY A 199 -34.06 4.40 2.50
N GLN A 200 -34.61 5.47 1.92
CA GLN A 200 -33.92 6.75 1.73
C GLN A 200 -34.01 7.68 2.96
N GLU A 201 -34.96 7.45 3.86
CA GLU A 201 -35.19 8.21 5.10
C GLU A 201 -34.58 7.50 6.33
N CYS A 202 -33.57 6.64 6.12
CA CYS A 202 -32.91 6.01 7.25
C CYS A 202 -32.19 7.06 8.10
N LYS A 203 -32.46 7.06 9.41
CA LYS A 203 -31.84 7.96 10.39
C LYS A 203 -30.32 7.85 10.43
N TYR A 204 -29.77 6.71 9.99
CA TYR A 204 -28.35 6.37 10.02
C TYR A 204 -27.69 6.51 8.64
N LYS A 205 -26.38 6.79 8.60
CA LYS A 205 -25.62 6.96 7.35
C LYS A 205 -25.43 5.64 6.60
N HIS A 206 -25.69 5.64 5.28
CA HIS A 206 -25.35 4.54 4.38
C HIS A 206 -24.05 4.85 3.63
N ALA A 207 -22.99 5.07 4.40
CA ALA A 207 -21.66 5.28 3.87
C ALA A 207 -20.66 4.44 4.68
N LEU A 208 -19.65 3.93 3.99
CA LEU A 208 -18.58 3.19 4.64
C LEU A 208 -17.69 4.18 5.42
N PRO A 209 -17.41 3.95 6.72
CA PRO A 209 -16.45 4.78 7.45
C PRO A 209 -15.10 4.83 6.74
N PRO A 210 -14.40 5.98 6.73
CA PRO A 210 -13.05 6.06 6.17
C PRO A 210 -12.14 5.09 6.95
N GLY A 211 -11.57 4.11 6.24
CA GLY A 211 -10.68 3.09 6.82
C GLY A 211 -11.32 1.72 7.13
N PHE A 212 -12.62 1.53 6.88
CA PHE A 212 -13.23 0.20 6.99
C PHE A 212 -12.84 -0.66 5.79
N ILE A 213 -12.06 -1.72 6.05
CA ILE A 213 -11.61 -2.68 5.05
C ILE A 213 -12.67 -3.78 4.94
N LEU A 214 -13.21 -4.01 3.75
CA LEU A 214 -14.12 -5.12 3.52
C LEU A 214 -13.37 -6.45 3.63
N LYS A 215 -13.86 -7.37 4.48
CA LYS A 215 -13.38 -8.75 4.53
C LYS A 215 -13.53 -9.39 3.14
N THR A 216 -12.49 -10.11 2.69
CA THR A 216 -12.52 -10.79 1.39
C THR A 216 -13.61 -11.86 1.35
N LYS A 217 -14.07 -12.25 0.16
CA LYS A 217 -15.11 -13.29 -0.02
C LYS A 217 -14.76 -14.59 0.69
N GLU A 218 -13.48 -14.96 0.68
CA GLU A 218 -12.95 -16.15 1.35
C GLU A 218 -12.90 -16.00 2.87
N GLN A 219 -12.45 -14.86 3.39
CA GLN A 219 -12.46 -14.58 4.83
C GLN A 219 -13.88 -14.60 5.40
N ARG A 220 -14.84 -14.06 4.64
CA ARG A 220 -16.25 -14.04 5.02
C ARG A 220 -16.89 -15.41 4.99
N ALA A 221 -16.60 -16.22 3.96
CA ALA A 221 -17.06 -17.59 3.89
C ALA A 221 -16.45 -18.45 5.01
N ALA A 222 -15.17 -18.24 5.33
CA ALA A 222 -14.48 -18.94 6.41
C ALA A 222 -15.04 -18.58 7.78
N GLU A 223 -15.30 -17.30 8.07
CA GLU A 223 -15.90 -16.86 9.34
C GLU A 223 -17.35 -17.35 9.48
N LYS A 224 -18.14 -17.30 8.40
CA LYS A 224 -19.50 -17.84 8.40
C LYS A 224 -19.50 -19.35 8.61
N ALA A 225 -18.62 -20.07 7.91
CA ALA A 225 -18.46 -21.51 8.12
C ALA A 225 -17.95 -21.84 9.52
N LEU A 226 -17.12 -20.99 10.13
CA LEU A 226 -16.66 -21.17 11.51
C LEU A 226 -17.79 -20.92 12.51
N MET A 227 -18.62 -19.88 12.29
CA MET A 227 -19.80 -19.59 13.10
C MET A 227 -20.86 -20.69 12.99
N ASP A 228 -21.12 -21.19 11.78
CA ASP A 228 -22.06 -22.28 11.53
C ASP A 228 -21.54 -23.64 12.05
N LYS A 229 -20.22 -23.79 12.24
CA LYS A 229 -19.59 -24.94 12.92
C LYS A 229 -19.40 -24.72 14.41
N SER A 230 -19.66 -23.52 14.92
CA SER A 230 -19.48 -23.23 16.33
C SER A 230 -20.58 -23.93 17.14
N PRO A 231 -20.25 -24.61 18.25
CA PRO A 231 -21.22 -25.33 19.07
C PRO A 231 -22.38 -24.48 19.57
N LEU A 232 -22.21 -23.15 19.63
CA LEU A 232 -23.25 -22.22 20.06
C LEU A 232 -24.37 -22.03 19.02
N LYS A 233 -24.11 -22.32 17.74
CA LYS A 233 -25.10 -22.27 16.65
C LYS A 233 -25.76 -23.63 16.42
N THR A 234 -24.99 -24.70 16.54
CA THR A 234 -25.42 -26.07 16.20
C THR A 234 -25.91 -26.87 17.38
N LEU A 235 -25.47 -26.55 18.60
CA LEU A 235 -25.84 -27.24 19.82
C LEU A 235 -26.59 -26.22 20.68
N THR A 236 -27.90 -26.37 20.68
CA THR A 236 -28.75 -25.61 21.58
C THR A 236 -28.35 -25.95 23.02
N LEU A 237 -28.60 -25.03 23.97
CA LEU A 237 -28.30 -25.28 25.38
C LEU A 237 -28.96 -26.60 25.84
N GLU A 238 -30.12 -26.87 25.27
CA GLU A 238 -30.96 -28.04 25.45
C GLU A 238 -30.27 -29.32 24.96
N ASP A 239 -29.74 -29.36 23.73
CA ASP A 239 -29.00 -30.52 23.19
C ASP A 239 -27.75 -30.84 24.03
N PHE A 240 -27.09 -29.79 24.55
CA PHE A 240 -25.93 -29.95 25.42
C PHE A 240 -26.32 -30.57 26.75
N LEU A 241 -27.36 -30.02 27.40
CA LEU A 241 -27.92 -30.51 28.66
C LEU A 241 -28.44 -31.95 28.55
N GLU A 242 -29.07 -32.31 27.42
CA GLU A 242 -29.53 -33.68 27.17
C GLU A 242 -28.34 -34.65 27.01
N SER A 243 -27.29 -34.25 26.29
CA SER A 243 -26.07 -35.05 26.17
C SER A 243 -25.35 -35.26 27.50
N GLU A 244 -25.31 -34.24 28.38
CA GLU A 244 -24.70 -34.34 29.71
C GLU A 244 -25.57 -35.14 30.67
N ARG A 245 -26.89 -35.00 30.61
CA ARG A 245 -27.83 -35.81 31.39
C ARG A 245 -27.73 -37.29 31.03
N HIS A 246 -27.56 -37.62 29.76
CA HIS A 246 -27.34 -39.00 29.31
C HIS A 246 -25.96 -39.56 29.70
N LYS A 247 -24.95 -38.70 29.89
CA LYS A 247 -23.63 -39.11 30.43
C LYS A 247 -23.65 -39.32 31.95
N LEU A 248 -24.56 -38.65 32.66
CA LEU A 248 -24.77 -38.79 34.10
C LEU A 248 -25.56 -40.08 34.43
N THR A 249 -24.96 -41.24 34.17
CA THR A 249 -25.51 -42.54 34.58
C THR A 249 -24.73 -43.07 35.78
N GLY A 250 -25.35 -43.11 36.98
CA GLY A 250 -24.72 -43.62 38.21
C GLY A 250 -25.47 -43.25 39.49
N THR A 251 -24.91 -43.57 40.65
CA THR A 251 -25.41 -43.16 41.98
C THR A 251 -25.23 -41.65 42.18
N LEU A 252 -26.28 -40.88 41.90
CA LEU A 252 -26.28 -39.43 42.07
C LEU A 252 -26.45 -39.04 43.55
N THR A 253 -25.74 -37.98 43.97
CA THR A 253 -25.92 -37.39 45.29
C THR A 253 -27.18 -36.53 45.32
N PRO A 254 -28.10 -36.74 46.28
CA PRO A 254 -29.28 -35.90 46.40
C PRO A 254 -28.88 -34.47 46.79
N VAL A 255 -29.58 -33.50 46.22
CA VAL A 255 -29.40 -32.08 46.53
C VAL A 255 -30.12 -31.77 47.84
N THR A 256 -29.41 -31.93 48.96
CA THR A 256 -29.82 -31.51 50.30
C THR A 256 -29.16 -30.17 50.62
N PRO A 257 -29.67 -29.38 51.57
CA PRO A 257 -29.04 -28.11 51.95
C PRO A 257 -27.57 -28.28 52.38
N GLU A 258 -27.23 -29.42 52.98
CA GLU A 258 -25.86 -29.75 53.40
C GLU A 258 -24.94 -30.07 52.21
N SER A 259 -25.42 -30.82 51.22
CA SER A 259 -24.64 -31.12 50.00
C SER A 259 -24.47 -29.88 49.12
N PHE A 260 -25.49 -29.01 49.06
CA PHE A 260 -25.40 -27.72 48.37
C PHE A 260 -24.41 -26.74 49.04
N ALA A 261 -24.38 -26.70 50.37
CA ALA A 261 -23.42 -25.86 51.10
C ALA A 261 -21.96 -26.30 50.86
N LYS A 262 -21.70 -27.62 50.81
CA LYS A 262 -20.40 -28.18 50.44
C LYS A 262 -20.03 -27.82 48.99
N TRP A 263 -20.94 -28.06 48.05
CA TRP A 263 -20.76 -27.70 46.63
C TRP A 263 -20.49 -26.20 46.44
N LYS A 264 -21.22 -25.32 47.14
CA LYS A 264 -21.04 -23.86 47.03
C LYS A 264 -19.67 -23.43 47.54
N LYS A 265 -19.20 -24.00 48.65
CA LYS A 265 -17.84 -23.74 49.16
C LYS A 265 -16.78 -24.21 48.16
N GLU A 266 -16.93 -25.41 47.60
CA GLU A 266 -16.02 -25.95 46.59
C GLU A 266 -16.01 -25.11 45.30
N ARG A 267 -17.18 -24.64 44.84
CA ARG A 267 -17.29 -23.74 43.68
C ARG A 267 -16.62 -22.39 43.91
N MET A 268 -16.80 -21.80 45.09
CA MET A 268 -16.17 -20.53 45.46
C MET A 268 -14.65 -20.68 45.57
N ASN A 269 -14.17 -21.76 46.18
CA ASN A 269 -12.74 -22.07 46.27
C ASN A 269 -12.12 -22.32 44.90
N LYS A 270 -12.81 -23.06 44.01
CA LYS A 270 -12.36 -23.30 42.63
C LYS A 270 -12.29 -21.99 41.83
N LYS A 271 -13.31 -21.13 41.94
CA LYS A 271 -13.31 -19.81 41.29
C LYS A 271 -12.16 -18.93 41.80
N ALA A 272 -11.93 -18.90 43.11
CA ALA A 272 -10.83 -18.15 43.70
C ALA A 272 -9.46 -18.69 43.25
N ALA A 273 -9.29 -20.01 43.16
CA ALA A 273 -8.07 -20.64 42.67
C ALA A 273 -7.83 -20.38 41.18
N GLU A 274 -8.86 -20.41 40.33
CA GLU A 274 -8.77 -20.06 38.91
C GLU A 274 -8.43 -18.58 38.71
N GLU A 275 -9.01 -17.69 39.52
CA GLU A 275 -8.71 -16.26 39.49
C GLU A 275 -7.27 -15.98 39.98
N GLN A 276 -6.81 -16.68 41.01
CA GLN A 276 -5.42 -16.60 41.47
C GLN A 276 -4.45 -17.16 40.41
N ALA A 277 -4.78 -18.27 39.75
CA ALA A 277 -3.98 -18.82 38.66
C ALA A 277 -3.98 -17.90 37.43
N LYS A 278 -5.11 -17.24 37.14
CA LYS A 278 -5.21 -16.23 36.08
C LYS A 278 -4.38 -15.01 36.42
N LYS A 279 -4.44 -14.50 37.66
CA LYS A 279 -3.58 -13.42 38.16
C LYS A 279 -2.10 -13.78 38.13
N ALA A 280 -1.74 -15.02 38.45
CA ALA A 280 -0.36 -15.50 38.36
C ALA A 280 0.13 -15.62 36.90
N LYS A 281 -0.74 -16.00 35.96
CA LYS A 281 -0.45 -15.99 34.52
C LYS A 281 -0.47 -14.58 33.90
N GLU A 282 -1.29 -13.69 34.47
CA GLU A 282 -1.39 -12.26 34.17
C GLU A 282 -0.36 -11.42 34.93
N ALA A 283 0.66 -12.05 35.52
CA ALA A 283 1.95 -11.43 35.88
C ALA A 283 2.71 -10.95 34.63
N THR A 284 1.99 -10.21 33.81
CA THR A 284 2.41 -9.36 32.71
C THR A 284 3.17 -8.18 33.30
N GLY A 285 4.07 -7.58 32.54
CA GLY A 285 5.05 -6.60 33.04
C GLY A 285 4.48 -5.45 33.89
N ARG A 286 3.20 -5.11 33.74
CA ARG A 286 2.51 -4.13 34.58
C ARG A 286 2.30 -4.58 36.03
N ALA A 287 1.89 -5.83 36.25
CA ALA A 287 1.73 -6.38 37.59
C ALA A 287 3.08 -6.58 38.30
N LEU A 288 4.13 -6.97 37.56
CA LEU A 288 5.51 -7.04 38.08
C LEU A 288 6.07 -5.66 38.47
N PHE A 289 5.73 -4.63 37.69
CA PHE A 289 6.16 -3.25 37.93
C PHE A 289 5.44 -2.62 39.12
N GLU A 290 4.12 -2.80 39.23
CA GLU A 290 3.32 -2.30 40.36
C GLU A 290 3.58 -3.05 41.68
N SER A 291 3.95 -4.35 41.63
CA SER A 291 4.25 -5.14 42.83
C SER A 291 5.67 -4.94 43.38
N GLY A 292 6.50 -4.10 42.75
CA GLY A 292 7.87 -3.81 43.21
C GLY A 292 8.86 -4.97 43.11
N ASN A 293 8.43 -6.13 42.62
CA ASN A 293 9.23 -7.36 42.56
C ASN A 293 10.23 -7.37 41.38
N TRP A 294 10.32 -6.28 40.62
CA TRP A 294 11.36 -6.09 39.60
C TRP A 294 12.71 -5.70 40.22
N ARG A 295 12.72 -5.17 41.46
CA ARG A 295 13.92 -4.63 42.12
C ARG A 295 14.76 -5.69 42.86
N THR A 296 14.26 -6.91 43.00
CA THR A 296 14.85 -7.95 43.86
C THR A 296 15.65 -9.01 43.10
N THR A 297 15.83 -8.89 41.78
CA THR A 297 16.52 -9.92 40.97
C THR A 297 17.91 -9.52 40.50
N GLU A 298 18.39 -8.31 40.80
CA GLU A 298 19.73 -7.83 40.42
C GLU A 298 20.28 -6.96 41.54
N ASP A 299 20.77 -7.61 42.59
CA ASP A 299 21.71 -7.01 43.55
C ASP A 299 22.83 -8.04 43.76
N ASP A 300 23.71 -8.11 42.77
CA ASP A 300 25.04 -8.68 42.88
C ASP A 300 25.91 -7.99 41.80
N ASP A 301 26.62 -6.96 42.28
CA ASP A 301 27.92 -6.47 41.82
C ASP A 301 28.05 -5.87 40.39
N ASP A 302 28.16 -4.53 40.32
CA ASP A 302 29.41 -3.80 39.97
C ASP A 302 29.17 -2.43 39.30
N ALA A 303 30.13 -1.54 39.56
CA ALA A 303 30.49 -0.33 38.81
C ALA A 303 29.70 0.97 39.05
N SER A 304 30.22 1.72 40.02
CA SER A 304 30.46 3.16 39.92
C SER A 304 30.87 3.60 38.51
N ASP A 305 30.15 4.54 37.92
CA ASP A 305 30.80 5.67 37.24
C ASP A 305 29.91 6.92 37.22
N ASN A 306 30.54 8.07 37.44
CA ASN A 306 29.98 9.39 37.21
C ASN A 306 29.75 9.57 35.71
N ASP A 307 28.61 10.14 35.33
CA ASP A 307 28.62 11.16 34.28
C ASP A 307 27.34 12.01 34.39
N ASP A 308 27.55 13.31 34.58
CA ASP A 308 26.60 14.36 34.24
C ASP A 308 26.22 14.20 32.76
N ASP A 309 25.00 13.71 32.48
CA ASP A 309 24.44 13.70 31.13
C ASP A 309 23.06 14.39 31.12
N ASP A 310 23.13 15.70 30.90
CA ASP A 310 22.05 16.64 30.58
C ASP A 310 21.37 16.36 29.21
N GLY A 311 21.50 15.14 28.66
CA GLY A 311 20.86 14.64 27.45
C GLY A 311 19.87 13.48 27.66
N VAL A 312 19.68 12.99 28.89
CA VAL A 312 18.71 11.90 29.15
C VAL A 312 17.27 12.42 29.04
N TRP A 313 16.56 11.95 28.02
CA TRP A 313 15.16 12.27 27.73
C TRP A 313 14.29 12.20 29.00
N ASN A 314 13.99 13.36 29.60
CA ASN A 314 13.26 13.46 30.87
C ASN A 314 11.82 12.97 30.68
N LEU A 315 11.64 11.66 30.88
CA LEU A 315 10.41 10.93 30.62
C LEU A 315 9.26 11.40 31.51
N GLU A 316 9.58 11.92 32.70
CA GLU A 316 8.60 12.47 33.64
C GLU A 316 8.03 13.80 33.12
N LYS A 317 8.90 14.67 32.61
CA LYS A 317 8.48 15.92 31.97
C LYS A 317 7.63 15.65 30.73
N LEU A 318 8.02 14.68 29.90
CA LEU A 318 7.25 14.27 28.71
C LEU A 318 5.89 13.64 29.09
N ARG A 319 5.84 12.86 30.18
CA ARG A 319 4.59 12.29 30.70
C ARG A 319 3.66 13.38 31.23
N ALA A 320 4.19 14.36 31.97
CA ALA A 320 3.42 15.50 32.45
C ALA A 320 2.89 16.36 31.28
N GLU A 321 3.71 16.64 30.27
CA GLU A 321 3.30 17.38 29.08
C GLU A 321 2.22 16.63 28.28
N THR A 322 2.34 15.31 28.13
CA THR A 322 1.34 14.50 27.41
C THR A 322 0.03 14.33 28.18
N GLN A 323 0.07 14.27 29.51
CA GLN A 323 -1.13 14.27 30.36
C GLN A 323 -1.82 15.63 30.31
N ALA A 324 -1.07 16.72 30.46
CA ALA A 324 -1.60 18.08 30.38
C ALA A 324 -2.24 18.37 29.01
N LEU A 325 -1.65 17.89 27.91
CA LEU A 325 -2.26 18.00 26.57
C LEU A 325 -3.56 17.20 26.44
N ARG A 326 -3.66 16.03 27.10
CA ARG A 326 -4.87 15.21 27.09
C ARG A 326 -5.98 15.84 27.93
N GLU A 327 -5.64 16.35 29.10
CA GLU A 327 -6.57 17.07 29.99
C GLU A 327 -7.07 18.34 29.32
N LYS A 328 -6.19 19.15 28.75
CA LYS A 328 -6.58 20.34 27.99
C LYS A 328 -7.55 20.02 26.84
N LYS A 329 -7.32 18.92 26.12
CA LYS A 329 -8.22 18.46 25.05
C LYS A 329 -9.58 17.99 25.58
N GLU A 330 -9.61 17.39 26.77
CA GLU A 330 -10.86 17.01 27.43
C GLU A 330 -11.61 18.23 27.96
N GLU A 331 -10.90 19.19 28.54
CA GLU A 331 -11.44 20.49 28.96
C GLU A 331 -12.01 21.26 27.77
N GLU A 332 -11.28 21.32 26.65
CA GLU A 332 -11.77 21.92 25.40
C GLU A 332 -13.04 21.21 24.91
N ARG A 333 -13.08 19.87 24.95
CA ARG A 333 -14.28 19.09 24.60
C ARG A 333 -15.45 19.38 25.55
N LEU A 334 -15.19 19.50 26.84
CA LEU A 334 -16.21 19.79 27.87
C LEU A 334 -16.72 21.22 27.74
N LEU A 335 -15.85 22.19 27.45
CA LEU A 335 -16.19 23.57 27.15
C LEU A 335 -17.08 23.67 25.90
N GLU A 336 -16.71 22.96 24.83
CA GLU A 336 -17.49 22.90 23.58
C GLU A 336 -18.86 22.26 23.79
N LEU A 337 -18.93 21.18 24.58
CA LEU A 337 -20.20 20.52 24.96
C LEU A 337 -21.08 21.41 25.85
N ASN A 338 -20.49 22.28 26.68
CA ASN A 338 -21.20 23.13 27.64
C ASN A 338 -21.41 24.57 27.13
N GLY A 339 -21.17 24.84 25.83
CA GLY A 339 -21.44 26.12 25.19
C GLY A 339 -20.46 27.26 25.52
N GLY A 340 -19.28 26.94 26.05
CA GLY A 340 -18.22 27.91 26.34
C GLY A 340 -17.41 28.28 25.09
N VAL A 341 -17.10 29.57 24.93
CA VAL A 341 -16.22 30.07 23.86
C VAL A 341 -14.77 29.72 24.19
N LEU A 342 -14.09 28.99 23.29
CA LEU A 342 -12.66 28.67 23.42
C LEU A 342 -11.81 29.95 23.34
N PRO A 343 -10.78 30.11 24.19
CA PRO A 343 -9.81 31.20 24.01
C PRO A 343 -9.08 31.04 22.66
N PRO A 344 -8.81 32.14 21.93
CA PRO A 344 -8.13 32.06 20.64
C PRO A 344 -6.73 31.45 20.82
N ALA A 345 -6.39 30.47 19.97
CA ALA A 345 -5.08 29.84 19.97
C ALA A 345 -4.00 30.90 19.72
N GLU A 346 -3.18 31.18 20.73
CA GLU A 346 -1.99 32.01 20.56
C GLU A 346 -1.06 31.31 19.56
N ASN A 347 -0.86 31.97 18.42
CA ASN A 347 0.01 31.54 17.36
C ASN A 347 1.42 31.30 17.90
N ALA A 348 1.94 30.10 17.65
CA ALA A 348 3.35 29.77 17.80
C ALA A 348 4.21 30.82 17.08
N ALA A 349 4.95 31.63 17.84
CA ALA A 349 5.95 32.53 17.29
C ALA A 349 7.21 31.74 16.91
N PRO A 350 7.81 31.99 15.73
CA PRO A 350 8.98 31.29 15.26
C PRO A 350 10.28 31.86 15.87
N GLY A 351 11.16 30.96 16.31
CA GLY A 351 12.62 31.13 16.35
C GLY A 351 13.20 32.30 17.15
N ALA A 352 13.68 32.03 18.37
CA ALA A 352 14.70 32.85 19.02
C ALA A 352 16.05 32.13 18.94
N SER A 353 16.86 32.55 17.98
CA SER A 353 18.30 32.32 17.91
C SER A 353 19.03 33.19 18.93
N GLY A 354 19.90 32.58 19.74
CA GLY A 354 21.13 33.21 20.26
C GLY A 354 21.06 33.92 21.61
N SER A 355 21.66 33.29 22.63
CA SER A 355 22.91 33.76 23.26
C SER A 355 23.59 32.59 23.94
#